data_AF-A0A821Y5W0-F1
#
_entry.id   AF-A0A821Y5W0-F1
#
_cell.length_a   1.000
_cell.length_b   1.000
_cell.length_c   1.000
_cell.angle_alpha   90.00
_cell.angle_beta   90.00
_cell.angle_gamma   90.00
#
_symmetry.space_group_name_H-M   'P 1'
#
loop_
_entity.id
_entity.type
_entity.pdbx_description
1 polymer ?
#
loop_
_entity_poly.entity_id
_entity_poly.type
_entity_poly.pdbx_seq_one_letter_code
_entity_poly.pdbx_strand_id
1 'polypeptide(L)' 'MIGLNTSQAGQGQLKVELIQPQNSKNLSRCLIQELKSHEYLIQYIPNEPGRYQLCILFNNQLIQGKTFDTDVYLS' A
#
# COMPACT_ATOMS: atom_id res chain seq x y z
N MET A 1 -3.22 5.79 5.53
CA MET A 1 -3.85 6.04 4.22
C MET A 1 -2.85 6.75 3.34
N ILE A 2 -2.71 6.34 2.07
CA ILE A 2 -1.72 6.90 1.14
C ILE A 2 -2.43 7.36 -0.13
N GLY A 3 -2.25 8.62 -0.50
CA GLY A 3 -2.63 9.16 -1.81
C GLY A 3 -1.52 8.95 -2.84
N LEU A 4 -1.88 8.51 -4.04
CA LEU A 4 -0.96 8.27 -5.14
C LEU A 4 -1.51 8.85 -6.44
N ASN A 5 -0.67 9.57 -7.18
CA ASN A 5 -0.98 10.05 -8.53
C ASN A 5 -0.02 9.37 -9.52
N THR A 6 -0.56 8.72 -10.56
CA THR A 6 0.20 8.00 -11.58
C THR A 6 0.10 8.64 -12.96
N SER A 7 -0.35 9.89 -13.05
CA SER A 7 -0.58 10.59 -14.34
C SER A 7 0.67 10.69 -15.22
N GLN A 8 1.87 10.66 -14.61
CA GLN A 8 3.16 10.68 -15.30
C GLN A 8 3.74 9.29 -15.60
N ALA A 9 3.11 8.22 -15.11
CA ALA A 9 3.60 6.86 -15.28
C ALA A 9 3.11 6.20 -16.58
N GLY A 10 2.25 6.88 -17.36
CA GLY A 10 1.62 6.35 -18.56
C GLY A 10 0.44 5.43 -18.27
N GLN A 11 0.04 4.62 -19.24
CA GLN A 11 -1.01 3.61 -19.05
C GLN A 11 -0.43 2.36 -18.36
N GLY A 12 -1.16 1.81 -17.41
CA GLY A 12 -0.69 0.65 -16.67
C GLY A 12 -1.55 0.22 -15.51
N GLN A 13 -1.14 -0.89 -14.89
CA GLN A 13 -1.81 -1.46 -13.74
C GLN A 13 -1.08 -1.09 -12.45
N LEU A 14 -1.84 -0.58 -11.48
CA LEU A 14 -1.37 -0.38 -10.11
C LEU A 14 -1.54 -1.67 -9.30
N LYS A 15 -0.50 -2.08 -8.59
CA LYS A 15 -0.52 -3.19 -7.62
C LYS A 15 0.08 -2.71 -6.30
N VAL A 16 -0.47 -3.18 -5.19
CA VAL A 16 0.05 -2.94 -3.84
C VAL A 16 0.30 -4.28 -3.18
N GLU A 17 1.49 -4.46 -2.63
CA GLU A 17 1.86 -5.60 -1.81
C GLU A 17 2.01 -5.13 -0.36
N LEU A 18 1.23 -5.74 0.53
CA LEU A 18 1.29 -5.49 1.97
C LEU A 18 2.13 -6.58 2.63
N ILE A 19 3.28 -6.19 3.17
CA ILE A 19 4.15 -7.03 3.98
C ILE A 19 3.81 -6.77 5.45
N GLN A 20 3.39 -7.83 6.15
CA GLN A 20 3.01 -7.79 7.56
C GLN A 20 4.18 -8.25 8.45
N PRO A 21 4.13 -7.97 9.77
CA PRO A 21 5.04 -8.58 10.72
C PRO A 21 5.08 -10.11 10.60
N GLN A 22 6.27 -10.71 10.70
CA GLN A 22 6.48 -12.15 10.46
C GLN A 22 5.67 -13.04 11.43
N ASN A 23 5.37 -12.52 12.62
CA ASN A 23 4.61 -13.24 13.65
C ASN A 23 3.11 -12.92 13.61
N SER A 24 2.63 -12.27 12.54
CA SER A 24 1.21 -11.93 12.43
C SER A 24 0.34 -13.17 12.32
N LYS A 25 -0.63 -13.33 13.21
CA LYS A 25 -1.61 -14.44 13.16
C LYS A 25 -2.80 -14.11 12.27
N ASN A 26 -3.10 -12.82 12.11
CA ASN A 26 -4.21 -12.33 11.31
C ASN A 26 -3.73 -11.60 10.05
N LEU A 27 -4.38 -11.91 8.92
CA LEU A 27 -4.15 -11.21 7.67
C LEU A 27 -4.74 -9.81 7.72
N SER A 28 -3.94 -8.79 7.43
CA SER A 28 -4.39 -7.40 7.35
C SER A 28 -4.96 -7.12 5.97
N ARG A 29 -5.99 -6.28 5.90
CA ARG A 29 -6.64 -5.94 4.62
C ARG A 29 -5.94 -4.76 3.97
N CYS A 30 -5.79 -4.80 2.65
CA CYS A 30 -5.35 -3.68 1.83
C CYS A 30 -6.39 -3.42 0.74
N LEU A 31 -6.89 -2.20 0.65
CA LEU A 31 -7.84 -1.72 -0.32
C LEU A 31 -7.17 -0.68 -1.21
N ILE A 32 -7.38 -0.80 -2.51
CA ILE A 32 -6.98 0.20 -3.51
C ILE A 32 -8.27 0.74 -4.12
N GLN A 33 -8.45 2.05 -4.08
CA GLN A 33 -9.59 2.73 -4.67
C GLN A 33 -9.08 3.79 -5.65
N GLU A 34 -9.54 3.76 -6.91
CA GLU A 34 -9.33 4.87 -7.83
C GLU A 34 -10.37 5.95 -7.54
N LEU A 35 -9.92 7.15 -7.16
CA LEU A 35 -10.78 8.29 -6.85
C LEU A 35 -11.16 9.05 -8.12
N LYS A 36 -10.18 9.21 -9.02
CA LYS A 36 -10.28 9.84 -10.34
C LYS A 36 -9.21 9.21 -11.24
N SER A 37 -9.28 9.46 -12.54
CA SER A 37 -8.30 8.93 -13.49
C SER A 37 -6.86 9.20 -13.03
N HIS A 38 -6.10 8.13 -12.82
CA HIS A 38 -4.71 8.15 -12.33
C HIS A 38 -4.52 8.62 -10.87
N GLU A 39 -5.59 8.80 -10.09
CA GLU A 39 -5.55 9.12 -8.66
C GLU A 39 -6.07 7.96 -7.82
N TYR A 40 -5.20 7.41 -6.98
CA TYR A 40 -5.49 6.24 -6.17
C TYR A 40 -5.38 6.54 -4.68
N LEU A 41 -6.31 5.99 -3.92
CA LEU A 41 -6.31 5.93 -2.48
C LEU A 41 -6.01 4.51 -2.04
N ILE A 42 -4.94 4.35 -1.25
CA ILE A 42 -4.55 3.07 -0.67
C ILE A 42 -4.84 3.13 0.83
N GLN A 43 -5.63 2.17 1.29
CA GLN A 43 -5.99 2.01 2.69
C GLN A 43 -5.59 0.61 3.14
N TYR A 44 -4.94 0.52 4.30
CA TYR A 44 -4.71 -0.77 4.95
C TYR A 44 -5.26 -0.71 6.37
N ILE A 45 -5.80 -1.83 6.82
CA ILE A 45 -6.35 -2.00 8.16
C ILE A 45 -5.49 -3.04 8.87
N PRO A 46 -4.55 -2.60 9.73
CA PRO A 46 -3.72 -3.52 10.49
C PRO A 46 -4.55 -4.18 11.57
N ASN A 47 -4.42 -5.50 11.69
CA ASN A 47 -5.11 -6.28 12.72
C ASN A 47 -4.25 -6.54 13.96
N GLU A 48 -2.94 -6.31 13.85
CA GLU A 48 -1.97 -6.58 14.92
C GLU A 48 -0.93 -5.46 14.99
N PRO A 49 -0.31 -5.23 16.15
CA PRO A 49 0.79 -4.29 16.26
C PRO A 49 2.04 -4.83 15.58
N GLY A 50 2.88 -3.92 15.11
CA GLY A 50 4.18 -4.23 14.52
C GLY A 50 4.48 -3.40 13.28
N ARG A 51 5.60 -3.73 12.63
CA ARG A 51 6.10 -3.05 11.45
C ARG A 51 5.44 -3.60 10.18
N TYR A 52 4.71 -2.75 9.50
CA TYR A 52 4.15 -3.04 8.19
C TYR A 52 4.94 -2.34 7.10
N GLN A 53 5.04 -2.98 5.94
CA GLN A 53 5.66 -2.41 4.75
C GLN A 53 4.68 -2.49 3.58
N LEU A 54 4.43 -1.37 2.92
CA LEU A 54 3.67 -1.30 1.67
C LEU A 54 4.62 -1.13 0.49
N CYS A 55 4.52 -2.01 -0.50
CA CYS A 55 5.24 -1.90 -1.77
C CYS A 55 4.24 -1.57 -2.89
N ILE A 56 4.43 -0.41 -3.53
CA ILE A 56 3.56 0.06 -4.60
C ILE A 56 4.27 -0.16 -5.94
N LEU A 57 3.61 -0.88 -6.84
CA LEU A 57 4.10 -1.25 -8.15
C LEU A 57 3.19 -0.66 -9.24
N PHE A 58 3.79 -0.12 -10.29
CA PHE A 58 3.10 0.25 -11.52
C PHE A 58 3.71 -0.51 -12.68
N ASN A 59 2.89 -1.26 -13.44
CA ASN A 59 3.39 -2.16 -14.49
C ASN A 59 4.50 -3.10 -14.00
N ASN A 60 4.34 -3.65 -12.78
CA ASN A 60 5.30 -4.50 -12.08
C ASN A 60 6.66 -3.84 -11.77
N GLN A 61 6.79 -2.53 -11.96
CA GLN A 61 7.97 -1.77 -11.56
C GLN A 61 7.68 -1.03 -10.25
N LEU A 62 8.64 -1.08 -9.34
CA LEU A 62 8.53 -0.36 -8.07
C LEU A 62 8.47 1.14 -8.37
N ILE A 63 7.41 1.81 -7.92
CA ILE A 63 7.35 3.26 -7.97
C ILE A 63 8.33 3.76 -6.89
N GLN A 64 9.36 4.49 -7.32
CA GLN A 64 10.46 4.93 -6.47
C GLN A 64 9.95 5.72 -5.25
N GLY A 65 10.41 5.35 -4.04
CA GLY A 65 10.24 6.15 -2.81
C GLY A 65 9.00 5.87 -1.96
N LYS A 66 8.29 4.73 -2.13
CA LYS A 66 7.08 4.45 -1.35
C LYS A 66 7.08 3.08 -0.65
N THR A 67 8.20 2.79 0.02
CA THR A 67 8.21 1.81 1.11
C THR A 67 7.75 2.56 2.36
N PHE A 68 6.50 2.33 2.79
CA PHE A 68 6.00 2.93 4.02
C PHE A 68 6.20 1.95 5.15
N ASP A 69 7.18 2.24 6.00
CA ASP A 69 7.31 1.61 7.30
C ASP A 69 6.36 2.31 8.27
N THR A 70 5.45 1.56 8.88
CA THR A 70 4.58 2.11 9.92
C THR A 70 4.50 1.15 11.07
N ASP A 71 4.87 1.65 12.25
CA ASP A 71 4.62 0.98 13.51
C ASP A 71 3.16 1.21 13.91
N VAL A 72 2.42 0.12 13.96
CA VAL A 72 1.03 0.14 14.40
C VAL A 72 0.98 -0.21 15.88
N TYR A 73 0.31 0.63 16.66
CA TYR A 73 -0.06 0.38 18.05
C TYR A 73 -1.58 0.34 18.14
N LEU A 74 -2.14 -0.78 18.58
CA LEU A 74 -3.58 -0.90 18.82
C LEU A 74 -3.87 -0.39 20.23
N SER A 75 -4.75 0.61 20.33
CA SER A 75 -5.22 1.20 21.59
C SER A 75 -6.29 0.36 22.26
#